data_AF-A0A8H6DPY3-F1
#
_entry.id   AF-A0A8H6DPY3-F1
#
_cell.length_a   1.000
_cell.length_b   1.000
_cell.length_c   1.000
_cell.angle_alpha   90.00
_cell.angle_beta   90.00
_cell.angle_gamma   90.00
#
_symmetry.space_group_name_H-M   'P 1'
#
loop_
_entity.id
_entity.type
_entity.pdbx_description
1 polymer ?
#
loop_
_entity_poly.entity_id
_entity_poly.type
_entity_poly.pdbx_seq_one_letter_code
_entity_poly.pdbx_strand_id
1 'polypeptide(L)'
;MSRTAERNNLVETSFENAQALLFLAIGSCFPDAEYTGDSDSRPGIIYYDLAQYILKRKFRDRSIASAKTSTLAAIYTSQNGMLSSSLIHLYAAHSIYADVVKSKQLDREKMPLRGSNEKRWDIPDSCKSTLFPGKTVEEPDYHVFWTRVMLQMVLKVAKRIPPPDFASIESFDDEHLCAFTSSAEFKINIMEQWRSSIIPQLAWNDQDPPSTIHSMASLRVEFYGGVAALLLPYMKFLKFVDRIEVSGKELSKGQQGIIHVIYQWKKYALYNITAFDCIGAVDGHVYKTFRGTSSSLVIMGNPVNTLHIEFKAVLLLQAIGSARLGKHIESLLQLPDEDMNHLYQHTVDRLSRFRPTSRILNQDLEFLRMPWSQISPIVQLCLATTLAV
;
A
#
# COMPACT_ATOMS: atom_id res chain seq x y z
N MET A 1 -24.46 -16.16 55.48
CA MET A 1 -23.10 -15.82 55.02
C MET A 1 -22.78 -16.68 53.80
N SER A 2 -23.04 -16.15 52.61
CA SER A 2 -22.68 -16.76 51.32
C SER A 2 -22.76 -15.67 50.24
N ARG A 3 -21.95 -15.79 49.17
CA ARG A 3 -21.46 -14.78 48.20
C ARG A 3 -20.17 -14.13 48.72
N THR A 4 -19.01 -14.28 48.08
CA THR A 4 -18.72 -14.15 46.65
C THR A 4 -17.50 -15.02 46.29
N ALA A 5 -17.72 -16.08 45.50
CA ALA A 5 -16.65 -16.72 44.73
C ALA A 5 -16.75 -16.15 43.31
N GLU A 6 -16.12 -14.99 43.09
CA GLU A 6 -15.96 -14.42 41.75
C GLU A 6 -14.93 -15.25 40.96
N ARG A 7 -15.37 -15.68 39.78
CA ARG A 7 -14.59 -16.39 38.77
C ARG A 7 -13.37 -15.56 38.33
N ASN A 8 -12.22 -15.82 38.94
CA ASN A 8 -10.90 -15.40 38.45
C ASN A 8 -10.38 -16.35 37.35
N ASN A 9 -11.10 -16.49 36.24
CA ASN A 9 -10.52 -17.02 35.00
C ASN A 9 -9.92 -15.85 34.21
N LEU A 10 -8.89 -15.24 34.79
CA LEU A 10 -8.14 -14.16 34.15
C LEU A 10 -7.11 -14.80 33.23
N VAL A 11 -7.26 -14.55 31.92
CA VAL A 11 -6.16 -14.69 30.96
C VAL A 11 -4.92 -14.09 31.61
N GLU A 12 -3.87 -14.91 31.75
CA GLU A 12 -2.63 -14.49 32.38
C GLU A 12 -2.14 -13.20 31.69
N THR A 13 -1.89 -12.16 32.47
CA THR A 13 -1.62 -10.81 31.95
C THR A 13 -0.17 -10.69 31.45
N SER A 14 0.29 -11.61 30.59
CA SER A 14 1.61 -11.57 29.99
C SER A 14 1.60 -10.81 28.65
N PHE A 15 2.74 -10.21 28.28
CA PHE A 15 2.86 -9.61 26.94
C PHE A 15 2.83 -10.67 25.84
N GLU A 16 3.28 -11.90 26.11
CA GLU A 16 3.17 -13.01 25.17
C GLU A 16 1.70 -13.31 24.84
N ASN A 17 0.83 -13.29 25.84
CA ASN A 17 -0.61 -13.48 25.63
C ASN A 17 -1.21 -12.31 24.85
N ALA A 18 -0.82 -11.07 25.15
CA ALA A 18 -1.24 -9.92 24.37
C ALA A 18 -0.76 -9.98 22.91
N GLN A 19 0.46 -10.43 22.67
CA GLN A 19 1.01 -10.63 21.32
C GLN A 19 0.26 -11.74 20.57
N ALA A 20 0.02 -12.88 21.21
CA ALA A 20 -0.76 -13.98 20.63
C ALA A 20 -2.17 -13.52 20.24
N LEU A 21 -2.85 -12.78 21.13
CA LEU A 21 -4.15 -12.18 20.85
C LEU A 21 -4.10 -11.19 19.69
N LEU A 22 -3.05 -10.36 19.59
CA LEU A 22 -2.90 -9.44 18.47
C LEU A 22 -2.59 -10.16 17.15
N PHE A 23 -1.86 -11.28 17.16
CA PHE A 23 -1.69 -12.11 15.97
C PHE A 23 -3.02 -12.71 15.53
N LEU A 24 -3.84 -13.21 16.46
CA LEU A 24 -5.19 -13.68 16.15
C LEU A 24 -6.07 -12.53 15.62
N ALA A 25 -5.98 -11.35 16.21
CA ALA A 25 -6.71 -10.16 15.78
C ALA A 25 -6.34 -9.76 14.35
N ILE A 26 -5.04 -9.67 14.04
CA ILE A 26 -4.50 -9.36 12.71
C ILE A 26 -4.89 -10.45 11.71
N GLY A 27 -4.75 -11.73 12.08
CA GLY A 27 -5.15 -12.87 11.25
C GLY A 27 -6.66 -12.94 11.01
N SER A 28 -7.48 -12.31 11.85
CA SER A 28 -8.93 -12.21 11.69
C SER A 28 -9.36 -10.98 10.88
N CYS A 29 -8.41 -10.17 10.38
CA CYS A 29 -8.72 -8.99 9.55
C CYS A 29 -8.97 -9.32 8.07
N PHE A 30 -8.99 -10.61 7.68
CA PHE A 30 -9.37 -10.98 6.32
C PHE A 30 -10.88 -10.79 6.14
N PRO A 31 -11.32 -10.04 5.12
CA PRO A 31 -12.73 -9.89 4.85
C PRO A 31 -13.26 -11.17 4.18
N ASP A 32 -13.97 -11.99 4.94
CA ASP A 32 -15.00 -12.82 4.32
C ASP A 32 -16.08 -11.87 3.79
N ALA A 33 -16.33 -11.94 2.48
CA ALA A 33 -17.04 -10.95 1.68
C ALA A 33 -18.55 -10.81 1.98
N GLU A 34 -19.07 -11.35 3.09
CA GLU A 34 -20.50 -11.37 3.40
C GLU A 34 -20.87 -10.99 4.84
N TYR A 35 -19.97 -10.34 5.61
CA TYR A 35 -20.39 -9.79 6.90
C TYR A 35 -21.06 -8.41 6.72
N THR A 36 -22.36 -8.42 6.49
CA THR A 36 -23.25 -7.23 6.54
C THR A 36 -23.66 -6.86 7.97
N GLY A 37 -22.99 -7.43 8.98
CA GLY A 37 -23.19 -7.11 10.39
C GLY A 37 -22.49 -5.82 10.80
N ASP A 38 -23.04 -5.18 11.83
CA ASP A 38 -22.52 -3.97 12.49
C ASP A 38 -21.00 -4.09 12.75
N SER A 39 -20.24 -2.99 12.62
CA SER A 39 -18.76 -3.01 12.63
C SER A 39 -18.14 -3.61 13.90
N ASP A 40 -18.92 -3.72 14.98
CA ASP A 40 -18.54 -4.30 16.28
C ASP A 40 -18.52 -5.84 16.30
N SER A 41 -18.90 -6.50 15.21
CA SER A 41 -19.06 -7.97 15.16
C SER A 41 -17.87 -8.72 14.53
N ARG A 42 -16.78 -8.05 14.16
CA ARG A 42 -15.59 -8.71 13.60
C ARG A 42 -14.90 -9.55 14.68
N PRO A 43 -14.64 -10.86 14.46
CA PRO A 43 -13.96 -11.72 15.44
C PRO A 43 -12.63 -11.13 15.96
N GLY A 44 -11.93 -10.38 15.10
CA GLY A 44 -10.69 -9.69 15.43
C GLY A 44 -10.79 -8.64 16.55
N ILE A 45 -11.94 -7.98 16.70
CA ILE A 45 -12.09 -6.88 17.69
C ILE A 45 -12.04 -7.40 19.12
N ILE A 46 -12.60 -8.59 19.36
CA ILE A 46 -12.60 -9.24 20.68
C ILE A 46 -11.17 -9.56 21.11
N TYR A 47 -10.36 -10.11 20.20
CA TYR A 47 -8.95 -10.40 20.49
C TYR A 47 -8.15 -9.11 20.73
N TYR A 48 -8.42 -8.06 19.94
CA TYR A 48 -7.79 -6.77 20.13
C TYR A 48 -8.15 -6.11 21.46
N ASP A 49 -9.42 -6.14 21.86
CA ASP A 49 -9.89 -5.56 23.13
C ASP A 49 -9.27 -6.27 24.34
N LEU A 50 -9.14 -7.60 24.28
CA LEU A 50 -8.43 -8.38 25.29
C LEU A 50 -6.94 -8.02 25.34
N ALA A 51 -6.28 -7.86 24.18
CA ALA A 51 -4.88 -7.42 24.14
C ALA A 51 -4.70 -5.99 24.67
N GLN A 52 -5.61 -5.08 24.32
CA GLN A 52 -5.71 -3.71 24.83
C GLN A 52 -5.83 -3.68 26.35
N TYR A 53 -6.65 -4.57 26.92
CA TYR A 53 -6.80 -4.68 28.36
C TYR A 53 -5.48 -5.04 29.05
N ILE A 54 -4.73 -6.01 28.49
CA ILE A 54 -3.40 -6.39 29.01
C ILE A 54 -2.42 -5.22 28.88
N LEU A 55 -2.38 -4.56 27.71
CA LEU A 55 -1.55 -3.38 27.46
C LEU A 55 -1.82 -2.24 28.45
N LYS A 56 -3.10 -1.93 28.73
CA LYS A 56 -3.49 -0.88 29.68
C LYS A 56 -3.04 -1.21 31.10
N ARG A 57 -3.18 -2.47 31.54
CA ARG A 57 -2.70 -2.90 32.87
C ARG A 57 -1.19 -2.81 33.02
N LYS A 58 -0.45 -2.94 31.92
CA LYS A 58 1.01 -2.87 31.88
C LYS A 58 1.55 -1.59 31.25
N PHE A 59 0.78 -0.51 31.19
CA PHE A 59 1.13 0.72 30.47
C PHE A 59 2.44 1.39 30.96
N ARG A 60 2.87 1.12 32.20
CA ARG A 60 4.14 1.63 32.76
C ARG A 60 5.36 0.78 32.40
N ASP A 61 5.17 -0.41 31.85
CA ASP A 61 6.25 -1.32 31.51
C ASP A 61 6.93 -0.87 30.20
N ARG A 62 8.23 -0.58 30.29
CA ARG A 62 9.09 -0.14 29.18
C ARG A 62 9.98 -1.25 28.63
N SER A 63 9.53 -2.50 28.69
CA SER A 63 10.25 -3.63 28.10
C SER A 63 10.13 -3.66 26.57
N ILE A 64 11.08 -4.36 25.92
CA ILE A 64 11.00 -4.67 24.47
C ILE A 64 9.69 -5.44 24.16
N ALA A 65 9.22 -6.29 25.08
CA ALA A 65 7.96 -7.01 24.93
C ALA A 65 6.77 -6.05 24.87
N SER A 66 6.75 -5.01 25.71
CA SER A 66 5.76 -3.92 25.66
C SER A 66 5.79 -3.21 24.31
N ALA A 67 6.98 -2.81 23.83
CA ALA A 67 7.15 -2.14 22.55
C ALA A 67 6.68 -2.99 21.35
N LYS A 68 7.02 -4.29 21.34
CA LYS A 68 6.53 -5.24 20.33
C LYS A 68 5.02 -5.36 20.34
N THR A 69 4.43 -5.48 21.54
CA THR A 69 2.97 -5.59 21.70
C THR A 69 2.26 -4.33 21.21
N SER A 70 2.77 -3.13 21.54
CA SER A 70 2.27 -1.87 21.00
C SER A 70 2.44 -1.79 19.48
N THR A 71 3.54 -2.30 18.93
CA THR A 71 3.74 -2.35 17.46
C THR A 71 2.67 -3.22 16.77
N LEU A 72 2.37 -4.39 17.33
CA LEU A 72 1.30 -5.26 16.81
C LEU A 72 -0.08 -4.60 16.93
N ALA A 73 -0.36 -3.92 18.05
CA ALA A 73 -1.61 -3.17 18.23
C ALA A 73 -1.73 -2.02 17.22
N ALA A 74 -0.63 -1.36 16.89
CA ALA A 74 -0.58 -0.35 15.85
C ALA A 74 -0.89 -0.92 14.45
N ILE A 75 -0.36 -2.11 14.13
CA ILE A 75 -0.64 -2.79 12.86
C ILE A 75 -2.13 -3.13 12.74
N TYR A 76 -2.69 -3.78 13.76
CA TYR A 76 -4.12 -4.14 13.79
C TYR A 76 -5.03 -2.92 13.60
N THR A 77 -4.78 -1.86 14.37
CA THR A 77 -5.58 -0.63 14.29
C THR A 77 -5.41 0.09 12.96
N SER A 78 -4.21 0.06 12.37
CA SER A 78 -3.98 0.59 11.02
C SER A 78 -4.79 -0.15 9.97
N GLN A 79 -4.78 -1.49 10.01
CA GLN A 79 -5.55 -2.34 9.08
C GLN A 79 -7.06 -2.11 9.16
N ASN A 80 -7.57 -1.74 10.34
CA ASN A 80 -8.99 -1.45 10.56
C ASN A 80 -9.34 0.04 10.44
N GLY A 81 -8.44 0.89 9.92
CA GLY A 81 -8.71 2.32 9.73
C GLY A 81 -8.74 3.15 11.01
N MET A 82 -8.40 2.57 12.17
CA MET A 82 -8.33 3.22 13.49
C MET A 82 -7.01 3.98 13.67
N LEU A 83 -6.79 4.96 12.80
CA LEU A 83 -5.50 5.60 12.62
C LEU A 83 -5.00 6.37 13.85
N SER A 84 -5.88 7.02 14.61
CA SER A 84 -5.50 7.72 15.84
C SER A 84 -4.99 6.75 16.90
N SER A 85 -5.66 5.60 17.06
CA SER A 85 -5.23 4.53 17.96
C SER A 85 -3.92 3.91 17.50
N SER A 86 -3.75 3.72 16.19
CA SER A 86 -2.49 3.25 15.60
C SER A 86 -1.32 4.17 15.95
N LEU A 87 -1.49 5.48 15.79
CA LEU A 87 -0.47 6.46 16.14
C LEU A 87 -0.12 6.44 17.63
N ILE A 88 -1.10 6.34 18.53
CA ILE A 88 -0.84 6.26 19.98
C ILE A 88 0.05 5.05 20.30
N HIS A 89 -0.26 3.88 19.74
CA HIS A 89 0.52 2.67 19.93
C HIS A 89 1.92 2.78 19.32
N LEU A 90 2.05 3.42 18.15
CA LEU A 90 3.32 3.69 17.51
C LEU A 90 4.21 4.60 18.36
N TYR A 91 3.66 5.69 18.90
CA TYR A 91 4.40 6.60 19.77
C TYR A 91 4.86 5.90 21.06
N ALA A 92 4.01 5.06 21.64
CA ALA A 92 4.39 4.26 22.81
C ALA A 92 5.55 3.30 22.50
N ALA A 93 5.45 2.55 21.39
CA ALA A 93 6.52 1.66 20.94
C ALA A 93 7.82 2.42 20.64
N HIS A 94 7.73 3.56 19.93
CA HIS A 94 8.85 4.44 19.60
C HIS A 94 9.64 4.85 20.84
N SER A 95 8.94 5.41 21.83
CA SER A 95 9.58 5.91 23.04
C SER A 95 10.34 4.80 23.75
N ILE A 96 9.79 3.58 23.78
CA ILE A 96 10.45 2.44 24.42
C ILE A 96 11.67 2.00 23.61
N TYR A 97 11.56 1.85 22.28
CA TYR A 97 12.70 1.48 21.45
C TYR A 97 13.83 2.50 21.49
N ALA A 98 13.50 3.79 21.45
CA ALA A 98 14.47 4.87 21.53
C ALA A 98 15.23 4.86 22.87
N ASP A 99 14.53 4.59 23.98
CA ASP A 99 15.16 4.47 25.30
C ASP A 99 16.11 3.27 25.38
N VAL A 100 15.71 2.11 24.81
CA VAL A 100 16.54 0.89 24.78
C VAL A 100 17.79 1.06 23.90
N VAL A 101 17.68 1.78 22.78
CA VAL A 101 18.83 2.07 21.92
C VAL A 101 19.81 3.02 22.63
N LYS A 102 19.29 4.08 23.28
CA LYS A 102 20.11 5.02 24.05
C LYS A 102 20.84 4.35 25.21
N SER A 103 20.19 3.45 25.95
CA SER A 103 20.83 2.73 27.05
C SER A 103 21.95 1.82 26.55
N LYS A 104 21.75 1.09 25.44
CA LYS A 104 22.79 0.25 24.82
C LYS A 104 23.97 1.04 24.26
N GLN A 105 23.76 2.26 23.76
CA GLN A 105 24.85 3.14 23.33
C GLN A 105 25.66 3.64 24.52
N LEU A 106 25.00 4.01 25.63
CA LEU A 106 25.66 4.47 26.84
C LEU A 106 26.51 3.37 27.52
N ASP A 107 26.05 2.12 27.45
CA ASP A 107 26.78 0.96 27.98
C ASP A 107 27.99 0.57 27.12
N ARG A 108 27.91 0.78 25.79
CA ARG A 108 29.04 0.56 24.88
C ARG A 108 30.18 1.56 25.06
N GLU A 109 29.89 2.78 25.53
CA GLU A 109 30.91 3.79 25.81
C GLU A 109 31.62 3.57 27.16
N LYS A 110 31.16 2.63 28.01
CA LYS A 110 31.63 2.46 29.40
C LYS A 110 32.32 1.14 29.74
N MET A 111 32.59 0.24 28.79
CA MET A 111 33.24 -1.05 29.10
C MET A 111 34.44 -1.39 28.20
N PRO A 112 35.61 -1.79 28.78
CA PRO A 112 36.69 -2.40 28.02
C PRO A 112 36.31 -3.84 27.64
N LEU A 113 36.74 -4.25 26.44
CA LEU A 113 36.51 -5.56 25.83
C LEU A 113 36.72 -6.73 26.82
N ARG A 114 35.62 -7.33 27.27
CA ARG A 114 35.63 -8.68 27.84
C ARG A 114 34.44 -9.45 27.28
N GLY A 115 34.74 -10.50 26.52
CA GLY A 115 33.74 -11.35 25.89
C GLY A 115 32.82 -12.00 26.91
N SER A 116 31.53 -11.95 26.64
CA SER A 116 30.53 -12.75 27.35
C SER A 116 29.49 -13.26 26.36
N ASN A 117 29.36 -14.58 26.37
CA ASN A 117 28.50 -15.41 25.54
C ASN A 117 27.02 -15.03 25.73
N GLU A 118 26.39 -14.55 24.67
CA GLU A 118 24.93 -14.38 24.60
C GLU A 118 24.32 -15.69 24.09
N LYS A 119 23.54 -16.37 24.95
CA LYS A 119 22.85 -17.62 24.60
C LYS A 119 21.78 -17.35 23.53
N ARG A 120 22.03 -17.88 22.33
CA ARG A 120 21.09 -18.01 21.22
C ARG A 120 19.92 -18.88 21.67
N TRP A 121 18.69 -18.37 21.57
CA TRP A 121 17.47 -19.16 21.81
C TRP A 121 16.92 -19.66 20.48
N ASP A 122 16.91 -20.98 20.32
CA ASP A 122 16.29 -21.66 19.17
C ASP A 122 14.77 -21.78 19.36
N ILE A 123 14.03 -21.36 18.33
CA ILE A 123 12.57 -21.57 18.22
C ILE A 123 12.33 -23.04 17.79
N PRO A 124 11.35 -23.77 18.37
CA PRO A 124 11.04 -25.15 18.00
C PRO A 124 10.75 -25.30 16.50
N ASP A 125 11.45 -26.22 15.84
CA ASP A 125 11.40 -26.41 14.39
C ASP A 125 10.02 -26.83 13.83
N SER A 126 9.09 -27.26 14.69
CA SER A 126 7.73 -27.60 14.28
C SER A 126 6.91 -26.41 13.78
N CYS A 127 7.23 -25.18 14.19
CA CYS A 127 6.56 -23.96 13.73
C CYS A 127 7.21 -23.32 12.49
N LYS A 128 8.42 -23.74 12.08
CA LYS A 128 9.12 -23.15 10.92
C LYS A 128 8.64 -23.70 9.57
N SER A 129 8.04 -24.89 9.54
CA SER A 129 7.92 -25.66 8.30
C SER A 129 6.69 -25.35 7.43
N THR A 130 5.65 -24.70 7.94
CA THR A 130 4.38 -24.52 7.19
C THR A 130 4.10 -23.11 6.69
N LEU A 131 4.80 -22.08 7.19
CA LEU A 131 4.55 -20.68 6.81
C LEU A 131 5.72 -20.00 6.07
N PHE A 132 6.94 -20.52 6.17
CA PHE A 132 8.12 -19.90 5.56
C PHE A 132 9.11 -20.96 5.06
N PRO A 133 9.08 -21.34 3.77
CA PRO A 133 10.13 -22.16 3.22
C PRO A 133 11.39 -21.30 3.06
N GLY A 134 12.32 -21.45 4.02
CA GLY A 134 13.76 -21.40 3.78
C GLY A 134 14.36 -20.09 3.26
N LYS A 135 14.13 -18.94 3.90
CA LYS A 135 15.10 -17.82 3.92
C LYS A 135 15.03 -17.14 5.29
N THR A 136 16.19 -16.72 5.79
CA THR A 136 16.32 -15.88 6.99
C THR A 136 15.34 -14.72 6.91
N VAL A 137 14.37 -14.66 7.82
CA VAL A 137 13.46 -13.52 7.95
C VAL A 137 14.33 -12.30 8.27
N GLU A 138 14.53 -11.41 7.29
CA GLU A 138 15.17 -10.12 7.53
C GLU A 138 14.42 -9.42 8.67
N GLU A 139 15.13 -9.05 9.74
CA GLU A 139 14.54 -8.23 10.78
C GLU A 139 14.00 -6.94 10.14
N PRO A 140 12.76 -6.52 10.46
CA PRO A 140 12.19 -5.33 9.86
C PRO A 140 13.03 -4.12 10.22
N ASP A 141 13.63 -3.48 9.20
CA ASP A 141 14.42 -2.27 9.37
C ASP A 141 13.54 -1.16 9.98
N TYR A 142 13.91 -0.77 11.19
CA TYR A 142 13.27 0.29 11.97
C TYR A 142 13.10 1.58 11.16
N HIS A 143 14.09 1.94 10.32
CA HIS A 143 14.03 3.15 9.51
C HIS A 143 12.98 3.03 8.40
N VAL A 144 12.85 1.86 7.77
CA VAL A 144 11.81 1.62 6.76
C VAL A 144 10.42 1.76 7.38
N PHE A 145 10.23 1.20 8.58
CA PHE A 145 8.96 1.28 9.29
C PHE A 145 8.54 2.71 9.60
N TRP A 146 9.42 3.53 10.19
CA TRP A 146 9.11 4.94 10.47
C TRP A 146 8.88 5.75 9.21
N THR A 147 9.64 5.48 8.16
CA THR A 147 9.47 6.11 6.85
C THR A 147 8.08 5.83 6.29
N ARG A 148 7.58 4.59 6.39
CA ARG A 148 6.20 4.24 6.00
C ARG A 148 5.15 4.95 6.85
N VAL A 149 5.35 5.04 8.17
CA VAL A 149 4.42 5.77 9.06
C VAL A 149 4.32 7.24 8.64
N MET A 150 5.46 7.89 8.35
CA MET A 150 5.50 9.27 7.86
C MET A 150 4.82 9.42 6.50
N LEU A 151 5.05 8.48 5.57
CA LEU A 151 4.37 8.45 4.27
C LEU A 151 2.85 8.44 4.43
N GLN A 152 2.32 7.60 5.32
CA GLN A 152 0.88 7.52 5.57
C GLN A 152 0.31 8.81 6.17
N MET A 153 1.08 9.54 6.98
CA MET A 153 0.66 10.86 7.47
C MET A 153 0.61 11.89 6.33
N VAL A 154 1.64 11.93 5.48
CA VAL A 154 1.70 12.83 4.33
C VAL A 154 0.59 12.54 3.33
N LEU A 155 0.33 11.26 3.04
CA LEU A 155 -0.78 10.84 2.18
C LEU A 155 -2.13 11.34 2.70
N LYS A 156 -2.37 11.31 4.02
CA LYS A 156 -3.60 11.86 4.60
C LYS A 156 -3.71 13.36 4.39
N VAL A 157 -2.62 14.09 4.54
CA VAL A 157 -2.60 15.55 4.29
C VAL A 157 -2.94 15.81 2.82
N ALA A 158 -2.29 15.12 1.89
CA ALA A 158 -2.55 15.27 0.46
C ALA A 158 -4.00 14.88 0.06
N LYS A 159 -4.59 13.89 0.77
CA LYS A 159 -5.99 13.47 0.58
C LYS A 159 -7.02 14.49 1.07
N ARG A 160 -6.66 15.42 1.97
CA ARG A 160 -7.58 16.49 2.42
C ARG A 160 -7.86 17.52 1.34
N ILE A 161 -6.99 17.63 0.34
CA ILE A 161 -7.24 18.48 -0.82
C ILE A 161 -8.38 17.82 -1.62
N PRO A 162 -9.50 18.51 -1.86
CA PRO A 162 -10.66 17.89 -2.49
C PRO A 162 -10.33 17.47 -3.93
N PRO A 163 -10.95 16.37 -4.43
CA PRO A 163 -10.87 16.02 -5.83
C PRO A 163 -11.63 17.05 -6.69
N PRO A 164 -11.32 17.15 -7.98
CA PRO A 164 -12.06 18.00 -8.91
C PRO A 164 -13.52 17.51 -9.04
N ASP A 165 -14.46 18.45 -9.03
CA ASP A 165 -15.86 18.20 -9.34
C ASP A 165 -16.14 18.47 -10.82
N PHE A 166 -15.85 17.49 -11.66
CA PHE A 166 -16.08 17.61 -13.10
C PHE A 166 -17.56 17.62 -13.49
N ALA A 167 -18.44 17.05 -12.66
CA ALA A 167 -19.84 16.83 -13.02
C ALA A 167 -20.65 18.13 -13.01
N SER A 168 -20.27 19.09 -12.16
CA SER A 168 -20.91 20.40 -12.06
C SER A 168 -20.53 21.38 -13.18
N ILE A 169 -19.58 21.01 -14.05
CA ILE A 169 -19.05 21.88 -15.10
C ILE A 169 -19.63 21.48 -16.45
N GLU A 170 -20.37 22.41 -17.07
CA GLU A 170 -21.06 22.21 -18.35
C GLU A 170 -20.08 22.20 -19.53
N SER A 171 -19.10 23.10 -19.54
CA SER A 171 -18.00 23.17 -20.50
C SER A 171 -16.70 23.55 -19.81
N PHE A 172 -15.56 23.04 -20.30
CA PHE A 172 -14.25 23.35 -19.72
C PHE A 172 -13.54 24.42 -20.55
N ASP A 173 -13.27 25.57 -19.92
CA ASP A 173 -12.30 26.53 -20.41
C ASP A 173 -10.87 26.23 -19.89
N ASP A 174 -9.91 27.02 -20.37
CA ASP A 174 -8.50 26.85 -19.98
C ASP A 174 -8.24 27.12 -18.49
N GLU A 175 -9.03 27.98 -17.86
CA GLU A 175 -8.89 28.34 -16.45
C GLU A 175 -9.26 27.15 -15.55
N HIS A 176 -10.38 26.47 -15.85
CA HIS A 176 -10.77 25.24 -15.15
C HIS A 176 -9.67 24.17 -15.26
N LEU A 177 -9.15 23.94 -16.47
CA LEU A 177 -8.11 22.94 -16.72
C LEU A 177 -6.79 23.30 -16.00
N CYS A 178 -6.42 24.58 -15.97
CA CYS A 178 -5.26 25.06 -15.22
C CYS A 178 -5.43 24.88 -13.70
N ALA A 179 -6.63 25.13 -13.17
CA ALA A 179 -6.92 24.93 -11.74
C ALA A 179 -6.81 23.45 -11.33
N PHE A 180 -7.34 22.54 -12.15
CA PHE A 180 -7.21 21.10 -11.92
C PHE A 180 -5.75 20.64 -11.97
N THR A 181 -5.01 21.11 -12.96
CA THR A 181 -3.58 20.82 -13.10
C THR A 181 -2.81 21.28 -11.86
N SER A 182 -3.01 22.53 -11.44
CA SER A 182 -2.34 23.11 -10.27
C SER A 182 -2.65 22.32 -8.99
N SER A 183 -3.90 21.87 -8.84
CA SER A 183 -4.33 21.04 -7.70
C SER A 183 -3.66 19.65 -7.70
N ALA A 184 -3.57 19.01 -8.87
CA ALA A 184 -2.87 17.73 -9.01
C ALA A 184 -1.37 17.85 -8.76
N GLU A 185 -0.71 18.87 -9.33
CA GLU A 185 0.71 19.16 -9.12
C GLU A 185 1.02 19.45 -7.67
N PHE A 186 0.14 20.18 -6.96
CA PHE A 186 0.31 20.41 -5.53
C PHE A 186 0.30 19.10 -4.73
N LYS A 187 -0.58 18.16 -5.06
CA LYS A 187 -0.59 16.81 -4.44
C LYS A 187 0.70 16.03 -4.74
N ILE A 188 1.20 16.07 -5.97
CA ILE A 188 2.47 15.43 -6.35
C ILE A 188 3.63 16.06 -5.57
N ASN A 189 3.70 17.39 -5.52
CA ASN A 189 4.77 18.12 -4.84
C ASN A 189 4.85 17.80 -3.34
N ILE A 190 3.71 17.65 -2.65
CA ILE A 190 3.69 17.19 -1.25
C ILE A 190 4.37 15.83 -1.11
N MET A 191 4.09 14.91 -2.04
CA MET A 191 4.64 13.55 -2.02
C MET A 191 6.13 13.54 -2.36
N GLU A 192 6.56 14.30 -3.37
CA GLU A 192 7.97 14.41 -3.76
C GLU A 192 8.82 15.17 -2.71
N GLN A 193 8.24 16.13 -1.99
CA GLN A 193 8.90 16.74 -0.83
C GLN A 193 9.13 15.72 0.28
N TRP A 194 8.15 14.87 0.58
CA TRP A 194 8.38 13.76 1.51
C TRP A 194 9.47 12.82 0.99
N ARG A 195 9.45 12.44 -0.29
CA ARG A 195 10.44 11.55 -0.88
C ARG A 195 11.85 12.13 -0.83
N SER A 196 12.02 13.42 -1.05
CA SER A 196 13.33 14.08 -0.94
C SER A 196 13.81 14.24 0.51
N SER A 197 12.93 14.10 1.50
CA SER A 197 13.27 14.18 2.92
C SER A 197 13.72 12.85 3.55
N ILE A 198 13.63 11.74 2.82
CA ILE A 198 14.00 10.41 3.35
C ILE A 198 15.52 10.31 3.51
N ILE A 199 15.95 9.51 4.49
CA ILE A 199 17.38 9.30 4.74
C ILE A 199 18.06 8.66 3.53
N PRO A 200 19.34 8.97 3.24
CA PRO A 200 20.02 8.49 2.02
C PRO A 200 20.00 6.97 1.83
N GLN A 201 20.01 6.19 2.91
CA GLN A 201 19.98 4.72 2.84
C GLN A 201 18.66 4.18 2.29
N LEU A 202 17.58 4.95 2.40
CA LEU A 202 16.25 4.60 1.90
C LEU A 202 15.90 5.35 0.63
N ALA A 203 16.80 6.16 0.08
CA ALA A 203 16.56 6.88 -1.16
C ALA A 203 16.56 5.94 -2.38
N TRP A 204 15.77 6.26 -3.39
CA TRP A 204 15.78 5.54 -4.67
C TRP A 204 15.51 6.44 -5.86
N ASN A 205 16.08 6.07 -7.01
CA ASN A 205 15.80 6.68 -8.29
C ASN A 205 14.69 5.91 -9.02
N ASP A 206 13.84 6.64 -9.76
CA ASP A 206 12.82 6.04 -10.63
C ASP A 206 13.42 5.24 -11.79
N GLN A 207 14.69 5.48 -12.14
CA GLN A 207 15.42 4.74 -13.17
C GLN A 207 16.05 3.45 -12.64
N ASP A 208 16.06 3.24 -11.32
CA ASP A 208 16.57 2.00 -10.74
C ASP A 208 15.60 0.85 -11.04
N PRO A 209 16.08 -0.39 -11.23
CA PRO A 209 15.20 -1.54 -11.31
C PRO A 209 14.37 -1.69 -10.02
N PRO A 210 13.26 -2.45 -10.07
CA PRO A 210 12.50 -2.79 -8.87
C PRO A 210 13.41 -3.41 -7.80
N SER A 211 13.11 -3.12 -6.54
CA SER A 211 13.99 -3.54 -5.44
C SER A 211 13.94 -5.06 -5.25
N THR A 212 15.10 -5.66 -5.01
CA THR A 212 15.21 -7.07 -4.59
C THR A 212 14.88 -7.27 -3.11
N ILE A 213 14.93 -6.19 -2.33
CA ILE A 213 14.69 -6.16 -0.88
C ILE A 213 13.20 -5.90 -0.62
N HIS A 214 12.56 -6.78 0.15
CA HIS A 214 11.12 -6.75 0.37
C HIS A 214 10.63 -5.44 1.04
N SER A 215 11.36 -4.97 2.05
CA SER A 215 11.00 -3.76 2.82
C SER A 215 11.03 -2.50 1.95
N MET A 216 12.04 -2.39 1.08
CA MET A 216 12.18 -1.30 0.11
C MET A 216 11.13 -1.38 -1.00
N ALA A 217 10.90 -2.56 -1.56
CA ALA A 217 9.85 -2.76 -2.56
C ALA A 217 8.47 -2.35 -2.01
N SER A 218 8.16 -2.73 -0.76
CA SER A 218 6.93 -2.35 -0.08
C SER A 218 6.79 -0.83 0.11
N LEU A 219 7.89 -0.16 0.49
CA LEU A 219 7.90 1.30 0.63
C LEU A 219 7.66 2.00 -0.71
N ARG A 220 8.32 1.53 -1.79
CA ARG A 220 8.12 2.05 -3.14
C ARG A 220 6.68 1.89 -3.62
N VAL A 221 6.07 0.72 -3.39
CA VAL A 221 4.66 0.45 -3.70
C VAL A 221 3.73 1.40 -2.97
N GLU A 222 3.92 1.60 -1.66
CA GLU A 222 3.07 2.54 -0.91
C GLU A 222 3.19 3.96 -1.44
N PHE A 223 4.40 4.39 -1.82
CA PHE A 223 4.62 5.71 -2.39
C PHE A 223 3.93 5.84 -3.75
N TYR A 224 4.29 4.98 -4.71
CA TYR A 224 3.77 5.04 -6.08
C TYR A 224 2.26 4.80 -6.14
N GLY A 225 1.76 3.78 -5.45
CA GLY A 225 0.33 3.51 -5.32
C GLY A 225 -0.41 4.66 -4.61
N GLY A 226 0.22 5.30 -3.64
CA GLY A 226 -0.31 6.48 -2.95
C GLY A 226 -0.47 7.68 -3.88
N VAL A 227 0.56 8.02 -4.68
CA VAL A 227 0.48 9.10 -5.68
C VAL A 227 -0.53 8.77 -6.78
N ALA A 228 -0.49 7.55 -7.32
CA ALA A 228 -1.46 7.11 -8.32
C ALA A 228 -2.90 7.24 -7.79
N ALA A 229 -3.17 6.86 -6.54
CA ALA A 229 -4.48 7.01 -5.91
C ALA A 229 -4.90 8.47 -5.70
N LEU A 230 -3.95 9.39 -5.46
CA LEU A 230 -4.23 10.83 -5.37
C LEU A 230 -4.62 11.43 -6.72
N LEU A 231 -4.04 10.92 -7.81
CA LEU A 231 -4.29 11.38 -9.18
C LEU A 231 -5.49 10.67 -9.83
N LEU A 232 -5.86 9.50 -9.34
CA LEU A 232 -6.95 8.69 -9.87
C LEU A 232 -8.29 9.46 -10.03
N PRO A 233 -8.73 10.33 -9.09
CA PRO A 233 -9.91 11.16 -9.28
C PRO A 233 -9.86 12.05 -10.52
N TYR A 234 -8.68 12.53 -10.92
CA TYR A 234 -8.50 13.37 -12.11
C TYR A 234 -8.72 12.57 -13.39
N MET A 235 -8.62 11.23 -13.36
CA MET A 235 -8.91 10.38 -14.51
C MET A 235 -10.40 10.36 -14.87
N LYS A 236 -11.29 10.80 -13.97
CA LYS A 236 -12.71 11.00 -14.29
C LYS A 236 -12.92 12.03 -15.40
N PHE A 237 -11.96 12.93 -15.60
CA PHE A 237 -11.94 13.87 -16.73
C PHE A 237 -12.10 13.18 -18.08
N LEU A 238 -11.59 11.95 -18.21
CA LEU A 238 -11.67 11.15 -19.43
C LEU A 238 -13.10 10.90 -19.92
N LYS A 239 -14.09 10.97 -19.01
CA LYS A 239 -15.53 10.88 -19.35
C LYS A 239 -16.09 12.14 -20.01
N PHE A 240 -15.37 13.25 -19.95
CA PHE A 240 -15.85 14.58 -20.31
C PHE A 240 -14.93 15.27 -21.33
N VAL A 241 -14.09 14.50 -22.02
CA VAL A 241 -13.12 15.03 -23.01
C VAL A 241 -13.83 15.72 -24.18
N ASP A 242 -15.06 15.33 -24.47
CA ASP A 242 -15.95 15.95 -25.45
C ASP A 242 -16.41 17.37 -25.07
N ARG A 243 -16.30 17.74 -23.79
CA ARG A 243 -16.67 19.08 -23.28
C ARG A 243 -15.54 20.11 -23.35
N ILE A 244 -14.39 19.73 -23.91
CA ILE A 244 -13.25 20.63 -24.09
C ILE A 244 -13.43 21.39 -25.41
N GLU A 245 -13.41 22.72 -25.35
CA GLU A 245 -13.32 23.51 -26.57
C GLU A 245 -11.94 23.36 -27.22
N VAL A 246 -11.90 22.75 -28.41
CA VAL A 246 -10.67 22.64 -29.21
C VAL A 246 -10.55 23.88 -30.11
N SER A 247 -10.02 24.97 -29.56
CA SER A 247 -9.82 26.22 -30.28
C SER A 247 -8.39 26.35 -30.83
N GLY A 248 -8.08 25.62 -31.91
CA GLY A 248 -6.87 25.87 -32.72
C GLY A 248 -5.99 24.65 -33.01
N LYS A 249 -4.85 24.90 -33.66
CA LYS A 249 -3.85 23.87 -34.01
C LYS A 249 -2.95 23.48 -32.83
N GLU A 250 -2.83 24.33 -31.82
CA GLU A 250 -1.96 24.14 -30.65
C GLU A 250 -2.79 23.91 -29.40
N LEU A 251 -2.29 23.07 -28.49
CA LEU A 251 -2.93 22.79 -27.21
C LEU A 251 -2.78 23.99 -26.27
N SER A 252 -3.86 24.38 -25.61
CA SER A 252 -3.84 25.41 -24.56
C SER A 252 -3.03 24.96 -23.34
N LYS A 253 -2.66 25.90 -22.45
CA LYS A 253 -1.85 25.60 -21.27
C LYS A 253 -2.56 24.60 -20.34
N GLY A 254 -3.86 24.78 -20.12
CA GLY A 254 -4.69 23.88 -19.34
C GLY A 254 -4.83 22.49 -19.97
N GLN A 255 -5.00 22.41 -21.30
CA GLN A 255 -5.01 21.12 -22.01
C GLN A 255 -3.68 20.37 -21.85
N GLN A 256 -2.55 21.06 -22.03
CA GLN A 256 -1.22 20.49 -21.78
C GLN A 256 -1.07 20.02 -20.33
N GLY A 257 -1.58 20.80 -19.37
CA GLY A 257 -1.56 20.48 -17.95
C GLY A 257 -2.31 19.20 -17.60
N ILE A 258 -3.55 19.04 -18.08
CA ILE A 258 -4.32 17.81 -17.83
C ILE A 258 -3.65 16.59 -18.47
N ILE A 259 -3.11 16.73 -19.68
CA ILE A 259 -2.34 15.67 -20.32
C ILE A 259 -1.14 15.27 -19.47
N HIS A 260 -0.44 16.25 -18.88
CA HIS A 260 0.65 15.99 -17.94
C HIS A 260 0.17 15.20 -16.71
N VAL A 261 -0.99 15.54 -16.14
CA VAL A 261 -1.57 14.81 -15.00
C VAL A 261 -1.86 13.35 -15.34
N ILE A 262 -2.42 13.07 -16.52
CA ILE A 262 -2.69 11.70 -16.98
C ILE A 262 -1.38 10.93 -17.19
N TYR A 263 -0.36 11.58 -17.77
CA TYR A 263 0.96 10.99 -17.91
C TYR A 263 1.59 10.63 -16.54
N GLN A 264 1.51 11.53 -15.55
CA GLN A 264 2.01 11.26 -14.20
C GLN A 264 1.25 10.10 -13.54
N TRP A 265 -0.08 10.07 -13.65
CA TRP A 265 -0.88 8.94 -13.15
C TRP A 265 -0.43 7.61 -13.77
N LYS A 266 -0.29 7.55 -15.11
CA LYS A 266 0.21 6.36 -15.82
C LYS A 266 1.58 5.95 -15.27
N LYS A 267 2.53 6.88 -15.17
CA LYS A 267 3.89 6.64 -14.66
C LYS A 267 3.85 5.99 -13.27
N TYR A 268 3.16 6.60 -12.31
CA TYR A 268 3.09 6.09 -10.94
C TYR A 268 2.31 4.77 -10.84
N ALA A 269 1.26 4.58 -11.63
CA ALA A 269 0.52 3.32 -11.69
C ALA A 269 1.40 2.16 -12.19
N LEU A 270 2.20 2.37 -13.24
CA LEU A 270 3.12 1.36 -13.77
C LEU A 270 4.22 1.02 -12.76
N TYR A 271 4.83 2.02 -12.12
CA TYR A 271 5.82 1.78 -11.08
C TYR A 271 5.26 1.01 -9.89
N ASN A 272 4.03 1.30 -9.49
CA ASN A 272 3.34 0.54 -8.47
C ASN A 272 3.18 -0.95 -8.85
N ILE A 273 2.78 -1.24 -10.09
CA ILE A 273 2.59 -2.62 -10.59
C ILE A 273 3.91 -3.40 -10.59
N THR A 274 5.00 -2.77 -11.02
CA THR A 274 6.30 -3.43 -11.19
C THR A 274 7.16 -3.49 -9.93
N ALA A 275 6.83 -2.72 -8.89
CA ALA A 275 7.74 -2.54 -7.75
C ALA A 275 8.04 -3.82 -6.96
N PHE A 276 7.20 -4.86 -7.08
CA PHE A 276 7.41 -6.18 -6.49
C PHE A 276 8.05 -7.22 -7.41
N ASP A 277 8.34 -6.88 -8.67
CA ASP A 277 8.74 -7.87 -9.69
C ASP A 277 10.08 -8.55 -9.39
N CYS A 278 11.00 -7.84 -8.74
CA CYS A 278 12.36 -8.32 -8.49
C CYS A 278 12.59 -8.88 -7.08
N ILE A 279 11.56 -8.99 -6.22
CA ILE A 279 11.77 -9.47 -4.85
C ILE A 279 12.47 -10.84 -4.84
N GLY A 280 13.58 -10.92 -4.12
CA GLY A 280 14.34 -12.16 -3.97
C GLY A 280 15.05 -12.64 -5.24
N ALA A 281 15.14 -11.80 -6.28
CA ALA A 281 15.99 -12.05 -7.44
C ALA A 281 17.48 -12.12 -7.04
N VAL A 282 18.25 -12.90 -7.79
CA VAL A 282 19.70 -13.06 -7.58
C VAL A 282 20.42 -11.80 -8.07
N ASP A 283 21.51 -11.42 -7.39
CA ASP A 283 22.36 -10.29 -7.78
C ASP A 283 22.79 -10.39 -9.26
N GLY A 284 22.68 -9.28 -9.99
CA GLY A 284 23.00 -9.20 -11.41
C GLY A 284 21.85 -9.59 -12.38
N HIS A 285 20.66 -9.91 -11.86
CA HIS A 285 19.48 -10.14 -12.70
C HIS A 285 19.10 -8.88 -13.51
N VAL A 286 19.05 -9.02 -14.83
CA VAL A 286 18.56 -7.97 -15.74
C VAL A 286 17.04 -7.99 -15.75
N TYR A 287 16.43 -7.01 -15.08
CA TYR A 287 14.98 -6.84 -15.07
C TYR A 287 14.44 -6.54 -16.47
N LYS A 288 13.38 -7.25 -16.87
CA LYS A 288 12.57 -6.95 -18.04
C LYS A 288 11.20 -6.48 -17.58
N THR A 289 10.72 -5.37 -18.11
CA THR A 289 9.46 -4.73 -17.70
C THR A 289 8.30 -5.73 -17.73
N PHE A 290 7.53 -5.80 -16.64
CA PHE A 290 6.39 -6.70 -16.47
C PHE A 290 6.73 -8.20 -16.50
N ARG A 291 8.00 -8.57 -16.36
CA ARG A 291 8.41 -9.96 -16.12
C ARG A 291 8.89 -10.12 -14.68
N GLY A 292 7.94 -10.41 -13.81
CA GLY A 292 8.21 -10.73 -12.42
C GLY A 292 9.08 -11.98 -12.28
N THR A 293 10.20 -11.86 -11.57
CA THR A 293 11.05 -12.98 -11.16
C THR A 293 10.89 -13.33 -9.69
N SER A 294 9.96 -12.65 -9.00
CA SER A 294 9.64 -12.93 -7.61
C SER A 294 9.17 -14.38 -7.44
N SER A 295 9.96 -15.14 -6.68
CA SER A 295 9.69 -16.52 -6.30
C SER A 295 8.86 -16.62 -5.02
N SER A 296 8.72 -15.52 -4.27
CA SER A 296 7.90 -15.49 -3.07
C SER A 296 6.48 -15.04 -3.42
N LEU A 297 5.49 -15.69 -2.81
CA LEU A 297 4.18 -15.10 -2.62
C LEU A 297 4.41 -13.90 -1.69
N VAL A 298 4.69 -12.74 -2.29
CA VAL A 298 4.89 -11.49 -1.56
C VAL A 298 3.66 -11.31 -0.70
N ILE A 299 3.83 -11.44 0.62
CA ILE A 299 2.77 -11.16 1.59
C ILE A 299 2.64 -9.64 1.61
N MET A 300 1.96 -9.11 0.59
CA MET A 300 1.43 -7.76 0.61
C MET A 300 0.56 -7.67 1.87
N GLY A 301 0.68 -6.59 2.65
CA GLY A 301 -0.10 -6.44 3.88
C GLY A 301 -1.62 -6.53 3.64
N ASN A 302 -2.07 -6.32 2.40
CA ASN A 302 -3.41 -6.62 1.90
C ASN A 302 -3.31 -7.03 0.41
N PRO A 303 -3.08 -8.31 0.09
CA PRO A 303 -2.79 -8.75 -1.28
C PRO A 303 -4.00 -8.58 -2.20
N VAL A 304 -5.22 -8.78 -1.67
CA VAL A 304 -6.46 -8.61 -2.43
C VAL A 304 -6.62 -7.16 -2.86
N ASN A 305 -6.49 -6.20 -1.94
CA ASN A 305 -6.66 -4.78 -2.29
C ASN A 305 -5.57 -4.30 -3.25
N THR A 306 -4.31 -4.72 -3.06
CA THR A 306 -3.24 -4.34 -3.98
C THR A 306 -3.50 -4.87 -5.39
N LEU A 307 -3.83 -6.15 -5.53
CA LEU A 307 -4.13 -6.75 -6.83
C LEU A 307 -5.39 -6.15 -7.49
N HIS A 308 -6.40 -5.82 -6.69
CA HIS A 308 -7.60 -5.14 -7.18
C HIS A 308 -7.27 -3.73 -7.72
N ILE A 309 -6.37 -3.00 -7.06
CA ILE A 309 -5.89 -1.68 -7.54
C ILE A 309 -5.07 -1.85 -8.84
N GLU A 310 -4.22 -2.87 -8.92
CA GLU A 310 -3.46 -3.18 -10.15
C GLU A 310 -4.39 -3.51 -11.32
N PHE A 311 -5.41 -4.34 -11.08
CA PHE A 311 -6.48 -4.62 -12.03
C PHE A 311 -7.12 -3.32 -12.56
N LYS A 312 -7.56 -2.44 -11.66
CA LYS A 312 -8.17 -1.16 -12.03
C LYS A 312 -7.26 -0.29 -12.88
N ALA A 313 -5.98 -0.25 -12.55
CA ALA A 313 -4.99 0.50 -13.30
C ALA A 313 -4.80 -0.07 -14.72
N VAL A 314 -4.65 -1.38 -14.86
CA VAL A 314 -4.51 -2.04 -16.17
C VAL A 314 -5.76 -1.90 -17.01
N LEU A 315 -6.94 -2.04 -16.41
CA LEU A 315 -8.20 -1.83 -17.09
C LEU A 315 -8.32 -0.40 -17.64
N LEU A 316 -7.96 0.59 -16.84
CA LEU A 316 -7.99 1.98 -17.24
C LEU A 316 -6.94 2.29 -18.33
N LEU A 317 -5.73 1.74 -18.24
CA LEU A 317 -4.70 1.86 -19.27
C LEU A 317 -5.16 1.26 -20.61
N GLN A 318 -5.80 0.08 -20.58
CA GLN A 318 -6.35 -0.56 -21.77
C GLN A 318 -7.47 0.27 -22.40
N ALA A 319 -8.36 0.83 -21.58
CA ALA A 319 -9.45 1.67 -22.05
C ALA A 319 -8.94 3.00 -22.64
N ILE A 320 -7.93 3.61 -22.03
CA ILE A 320 -7.25 4.80 -22.56
C ILE A 320 -6.60 4.49 -23.91
N GLY A 321 -5.88 3.37 -24.03
CA GLY A 321 -5.22 2.97 -25.28
C GLY A 321 -6.20 2.66 -26.42
N SER A 322 -7.41 2.21 -26.07
CA SER A 322 -8.46 1.91 -27.05
C SER A 322 -9.25 3.16 -27.47
N ALA A 323 -9.31 4.18 -26.62
CA ALA A 323 -10.07 5.39 -26.85
C ALA A 323 -9.34 6.35 -27.80
N ARG A 324 -10.07 6.88 -28.79
CA ARG A 324 -9.56 7.94 -29.68
C ARG A 324 -9.60 9.29 -28.96
N LEU A 325 -8.70 9.47 -27.98
CA LEU A 325 -8.61 10.66 -27.13
C LEU A 325 -7.93 11.86 -27.83
N GLY A 326 -7.75 11.77 -29.15
CA GLY A 326 -7.03 12.76 -29.94
C GLY A 326 -5.54 12.43 -30.02
N LYS A 327 -4.91 12.79 -31.15
CA LYS A 327 -3.54 12.38 -31.51
C LYS A 327 -2.49 12.69 -30.43
N HIS A 328 -2.64 13.78 -29.68
CA HIS A 328 -1.69 14.19 -28.64
C HIS A 328 -1.81 13.36 -27.36
N ILE A 329 -3.03 12.98 -26.97
CA ILE A 329 -3.26 12.12 -25.80
C ILE A 329 -2.84 10.68 -26.14
N GLU A 330 -3.14 10.24 -27.35
CA GLU A 330 -2.73 8.94 -27.87
C GLU A 330 -1.21 8.76 -27.85
N SER A 331 -0.44 9.71 -28.38
CA SER A 331 1.02 9.58 -28.45
C SER A 331 1.72 9.54 -27.08
N LEU A 332 1.16 10.22 -26.07
CA LEU A 332 1.74 10.26 -24.72
C LEU A 332 1.32 9.06 -23.86
N LEU A 333 0.15 8.50 -24.13
CA LEU A 333 -0.42 7.42 -23.32
C LEU A 333 -0.26 6.04 -23.92
N GLN A 334 0.09 5.91 -25.20
CA GLN A 334 0.42 4.62 -25.80
C GLN A 334 1.65 4.02 -25.12
N LEU A 335 1.45 2.84 -24.54
CA LEU A 335 2.53 1.89 -24.35
C LEU A 335 2.69 1.12 -25.66
N PRO A 336 3.91 0.66 -26.00
CA PRO A 336 4.09 -0.29 -27.09
C PRO A 336 3.13 -1.48 -26.92
N ASP A 337 2.55 -1.98 -28.01
CA ASP A 337 1.61 -3.12 -27.95
C ASP A 337 2.21 -4.34 -27.23
N GLU A 338 3.53 -4.54 -27.38
CA GLU A 338 4.28 -5.58 -26.67
C GLU A 338 4.27 -5.36 -25.16
N ASP A 339 4.47 -4.13 -24.69
CA ASP A 339 4.46 -3.78 -23.27
C ASP A 339 3.05 -3.87 -22.68
N MET A 340 2.02 -3.47 -23.43
CA MET A 340 0.62 -3.67 -23.03
C MET A 340 0.28 -5.15 -22.89
N ASN A 341 0.72 -5.99 -23.83
CA ASN A 341 0.52 -7.44 -23.76
C ASN A 341 1.26 -8.05 -22.56
N HIS A 342 2.51 -7.66 -22.31
CA HIS A 342 3.25 -8.12 -21.13
C HIS A 342 2.59 -7.69 -19.83
N LEU A 343 2.15 -6.43 -19.71
CA LEU A 343 1.42 -5.91 -18.56
C LEU A 343 0.11 -6.67 -18.30
N TYR A 344 -0.64 -6.97 -19.36
CA TYR A 344 -1.87 -7.75 -19.26
C TYR A 344 -1.60 -9.17 -18.74
N GLN A 345 -0.66 -9.89 -19.36
CA GLN A 345 -0.33 -11.27 -18.97
C GLN A 345 0.21 -11.32 -17.54
N HIS A 346 1.07 -10.37 -17.18
CA HIS A 346 1.58 -10.22 -15.81
C HIS A 346 0.45 -10.08 -14.78
N THR A 347 -0.54 -9.23 -15.06
CA THR A 347 -1.67 -8.99 -14.16
C THR A 347 -2.57 -10.22 -14.05
N VAL A 348 -2.85 -10.89 -15.17
CA VAL A 348 -3.62 -12.15 -15.19
C VAL A 348 -2.91 -13.24 -14.39
N ASP A 349 -1.60 -13.40 -14.56
CA ASP A 349 -0.80 -14.38 -13.83
C ASP A 349 -0.84 -14.10 -12.32
N ARG A 350 -0.68 -12.84 -11.91
CA ARG A 350 -0.72 -12.45 -10.50
C ARG A 350 -2.09 -12.68 -9.87
N LEU A 351 -3.17 -12.29 -10.53
CA LEU A 351 -4.54 -12.51 -10.06
C LEU A 351 -4.88 -14.02 -9.98
N SER A 352 -4.41 -14.82 -10.94
CA SER A 352 -4.68 -16.27 -11.00
C SER A 352 -4.12 -17.04 -9.80
N ARG A 353 -3.03 -16.56 -9.19
CA ARG A 353 -2.39 -17.21 -8.02
C ARG A 353 -3.27 -17.23 -6.77
N PHE A 354 -4.32 -16.43 -6.71
CA PHE A 354 -5.24 -16.33 -5.57
C PHE A 354 -6.57 -17.06 -5.79
N ARG A 355 -6.67 -17.88 -6.85
CA ARG A 355 -7.85 -18.71 -7.09
C ARG A 355 -7.84 -19.98 -6.22
N PRO A 356 -9.00 -20.42 -5.70
CA PRO A 356 -10.32 -19.77 -5.75
C PRO A 356 -10.59 -18.81 -4.58
N THR A 357 -9.59 -18.53 -3.74
CA THR A 357 -9.72 -17.96 -2.39
C THR A 357 -10.34 -16.56 -2.33
N SER A 358 -10.35 -15.77 -3.42
CA SER A 358 -10.96 -14.43 -3.44
C SER A 358 -11.99 -14.25 -4.55
N ARG A 359 -13.25 -14.00 -4.17
CA ARG A 359 -14.36 -13.69 -5.10
C ARG A 359 -14.10 -12.42 -5.91
N ILE A 360 -13.55 -11.38 -5.28
CA ILE A 360 -13.26 -10.09 -5.95
C ILE A 360 -12.22 -10.29 -7.05
N LEU A 361 -11.10 -10.96 -6.74
CA LEU A 361 -10.05 -11.20 -7.75
C LEU A 361 -10.51 -12.14 -8.87
N ASN A 362 -11.45 -13.05 -8.57
CA ASN A 362 -12.07 -13.86 -9.60
C ASN A 362 -12.89 -13.01 -10.58
N GLN A 363 -13.70 -12.08 -10.07
CA GLN A 363 -14.47 -11.13 -10.87
C GLN A 363 -13.55 -10.22 -11.68
N ASP A 364 -12.52 -9.64 -11.05
CA ASP A 364 -11.53 -8.80 -11.72
C ASP A 364 -10.89 -9.53 -12.91
N LEU A 365 -10.56 -10.81 -12.72
CA LEU A 365 -9.96 -11.64 -13.75
C LEU A 365 -10.95 -11.99 -14.88
N GLU A 366 -12.22 -12.19 -14.56
CA GLU A 366 -13.28 -12.35 -15.58
C GLU A 366 -13.44 -11.07 -16.40
N PHE A 367 -13.46 -9.90 -15.76
CA PHE A 367 -13.50 -8.60 -16.44
C PHE A 367 -12.29 -8.38 -17.35
N LEU A 368 -11.07 -8.70 -16.91
CA LEU A 368 -9.88 -8.60 -17.78
C LEU A 368 -9.95 -9.53 -18.99
N ARG A 369 -10.61 -10.68 -18.86
CA ARG A 369 -10.76 -11.65 -19.96
C ARG A 369 -11.95 -11.36 -20.87
N MET A 370 -12.78 -10.37 -20.56
CA MET A 370 -13.86 -9.98 -21.46
C MET A 370 -13.31 -9.56 -22.83
N PRO A 371 -14.01 -9.86 -23.94
CA PRO A 371 -13.59 -9.46 -25.27
C PRO A 371 -13.84 -7.96 -25.48
N TRP A 372 -13.02 -7.12 -24.85
CA TRP A 372 -13.13 -5.65 -24.89
C TRP A 372 -13.23 -5.10 -26.32
N SER A 373 -12.61 -5.75 -27.31
CA SER A 373 -12.74 -5.43 -28.74
C SER A 373 -14.18 -5.28 -29.27
N GLN A 374 -15.17 -5.88 -28.59
CA GLN A 374 -16.59 -5.81 -28.96
C GLN A 374 -17.34 -4.63 -28.33
N ILE A 375 -16.73 -3.93 -27.37
CA ILE A 375 -17.30 -2.79 -26.66
C ILE A 375 -16.73 -1.51 -27.28
N SER A 376 -17.57 -0.50 -27.51
CA SER A 376 -17.10 0.77 -28.05
C SER A 376 -16.08 1.43 -27.10
N PRO A 377 -14.97 2.01 -27.59
CA PRO A 377 -13.92 2.54 -26.72
C PRO A 377 -14.38 3.56 -25.69
N ILE A 378 -15.38 4.38 -26.01
CA ILE A 378 -15.99 5.34 -25.09
C ILE A 378 -16.69 4.62 -23.93
N VAL A 379 -17.41 3.54 -24.22
CA VAL A 379 -18.07 2.72 -23.18
C VAL A 379 -17.01 2.01 -22.33
N GLN A 380 -15.92 1.52 -22.93
CA GLN A 380 -14.81 0.94 -22.17
C GLN A 380 -14.21 1.95 -21.20
N LEU A 381 -13.96 3.17 -21.67
CA LEU A 381 -13.40 4.26 -20.88
C LEU A 381 -14.34 4.67 -19.75
N CYS A 382 -15.64 4.80 -20.01
CA CYS A 382 -16.64 5.09 -19.00
C CYS A 382 -16.77 3.98 -17.95
N LEU A 383 -16.75 2.71 -18.37
CA LEU A 383 -16.77 1.57 -17.45
C LEU A 383 -15.49 1.53 -16.61
N ALA A 384 -14.32 1.61 -17.24
CA ALA A 384 -13.03 1.57 -16.57
C ALA A 384 -12.89 2.71 -15.56
N THR A 385 -13.27 3.94 -15.91
CA THR A 385 -13.24 5.09 -14.98
C THR A 385 -14.30 5.01 -13.88
N THR A 386 -15.37 4.24 -14.05
CA THR A 386 -16.39 4.00 -12.99
C THR A 386 -15.96 2.88 -12.05
N LEU A 387 -15.31 1.84 -12.59
CA LEU A 387 -14.80 0.72 -11.80
C LEU A 387 -13.50 1.10 -11.07
N ALA A 388 -12.66 1.94 -11.70
CA ALA A 388 -11.39 2.36 -11.16
C ALA A 388 -11.54 3.40 -10.04
N VAL A 389 -12.45 4.36 -10.18
CA VAL A 389 -12.60 5.52 -9.28
C VAL A 389 -13.91 5.49 -8.52
#